data_AF-A0AAP1WEY6-F1
#
_entry.id   AF-A0AAP1WEY6-F1
#
_cell.length_a   1.000
_cell.length_b   1.000
_cell.length_c   1.000
_cell.angle_alpha   90.00
_cell.angle_beta   90.00
_cell.angle_gamma   90.00
#
_symmetry.space_group_name_H-M   'P 1'
#
loop_
_entity.id
_entity.type
_entity.pdbx_description
1 polymer ?
#
loop_
_entity_poly.entity_id
_entity_poly.type
_entity_poly.pdbx_seq_one_letter_code
_entity_poly.pdbx_strand_id
1 'polypeptide(L)'
;LKVPVIASNRINTPEVAESLLATDKADLVSMARPLLADPQFVAKAGAGRAEEINTCIACNQACLDHAFANRRATCLVNPRAAFETELRYRKARTQKRIAVIGAGPAGLSAACVAAERGHR
;
A
#
# COMPACT_ATOMS: atom_id res chain seq x y z
N LEU A 1 25.85 -27.36 -3.55
CA LEU A 1 25.61 -25.89 -3.60
C LEU A 1 24.23 -25.64 -2.99
N LYS A 2 24.10 -24.77 -1.98
CA LYS A 2 22.78 -24.33 -1.48
C LYS A 2 22.38 -23.08 -2.28
N VAL A 3 21.32 -23.18 -3.07
CA VAL A 3 20.81 -22.06 -3.88
C VAL A 3 19.68 -21.37 -3.10
N PRO A 4 19.72 -20.05 -2.88
CA PRO A 4 18.64 -19.34 -2.18
C PRO A 4 17.31 -19.43 -2.94
N VAL A 5 16.20 -19.58 -2.21
CA VAL A 5 14.85 -19.64 -2.76
C VAL A 5 13.99 -18.48 -2.28
N ILE A 6 13.09 -18.00 -3.16
CA ILE A 6 12.20 -16.86 -2.88
C ILE A 6 10.76 -17.35 -2.88
N ALA A 7 10.06 -17.19 -1.76
CA ALA A 7 8.62 -17.44 -1.69
C ALA A 7 7.82 -16.25 -2.22
N SER A 8 6.69 -16.51 -2.86
CA SER A 8 5.78 -15.49 -3.38
C SER A 8 4.33 -15.92 -3.17
N ASN A 9 3.40 -15.12 -3.68
CA ASN A 9 1.94 -15.29 -3.66
C ASN A 9 1.27 -15.03 -2.32
N ARG A 10 0.47 -13.95 -2.28
CA ARG A 10 -0.38 -13.52 -1.16
C ARG A 10 0.33 -13.38 0.20
N ILE A 11 1.62 -13.10 0.18
CA ILE A 11 2.36 -12.60 1.34
C ILE A 11 2.10 -11.09 1.41
N ASN A 12 1.16 -10.66 2.25
CA ASN A 12 0.71 -9.26 2.32
C ASN A 12 0.71 -8.66 3.73
N THR A 13 1.22 -9.39 4.73
CA THR A 13 1.45 -8.87 6.08
C THR A 13 2.86 -9.23 6.56
N PRO A 14 3.46 -8.44 7.47
CA PRO A 14 4.77 -8.74 8.02
C PRO A 14 4.83 -10.09 8.74
N GLU A 15 3.75 -10.48 9.41
CA GLU A 15 3.69 -11.72 10.21
C GLU A 15 3.78 -12.97 9.32
N VAL A 16 3.12 -12.94 8.14
CA VAL A 16 3.21 -14.03 7.17
C VAL A 16 4.61 -14.09 6.56
N ALA A 17 5.19 -12.93 6.23
CA ALA A 17 6.55 -12.85 5.71
C ALA A 17 7.57 -13.41 6.73
N GLU A 18 7.49 -12.96 7.97
CA GLU A 18 8.38 -13.39 9.06
C GLU A 18 8.22 -14.88 9.35
N SER A 19 6.99 -15.40 9.40
CA SER A 19 6.73 -16.81 9.61
C SER A 19 7.42 -17.70 8.57
N LEU A 20 7.41 -17.29 7.29
CA LEU A 20 8.07 -18.04 6.21
C LEU A 20 9.60 -18.06 6.36
N LEU A 21 10.19 -16.93 6.78
CA LEU A 21 11.62 -16.81 7.00
C LEU A 21 12.07 -17.56 8.25
N ALA A 22 11.37 -17.37 9.38
CA ALA A 22 11.68 -17.97 10.67
C ALA A 22 11.51 -19.50 10.70
N THR A 23 10.71 -20.06 9.78
CA THR A 23 10.49 -21.52 9.66
C THR A 23 11.26 -22.16 8.50
N ASP A 24 12.29 -21.47 7.97
CA ASP A 24 13.16 -21.94 6.88
C ASP A 24 12.39 -22.40 5.62
N LYS A 25 11.20 -21.83 5.35
CA LYS A 25 10.41 -22.15 4.16
C LYS A 25 10.92 -21.44 2.91
N ALA A 26 11.58 -20.30 3.08
CA ALA A 26 12.30 -19.60 2.04
C ALA A 26 13.42 -18.72 2.62
N ASP A 27 14.42 -18.40 1.80
CA ASP A 27 15.50 -17.49 2.17
C ASP A 27 15.09 -16.02 1.98
N LEU A 28 14.09 -15.77 1.12
CA LEU A 28 13.55 -14.45 0.80
C LEU A 28 12.04 -14.50 0.55
N VAL A 29 11.37 -13.36 0.71
CA VAL A 29 9.96 -13.17 0.35
C VAL A 29 9.81 -12.14 -0.77
N SER A 30 8.99 -12.46 -1.75
CA SER A 30 8.63 -11.58 -2.86
C SER A 30 7.25 -10.97 -2.64
N MET A 31 7.19 -9.65 -2.77
CA MET A 31 5.96 -8.87 -2.65
C MET A 31 5.83 -7.93 -3.85
N ALA A 32 4.78 -8.11 -4.65
CA ALA A 32 4.44 -7.20 -5.73
C ALA A 32 3.30 -6.25 -5.33
N ARG A 33 2.07 -6.76 -5.30
CA ARG A 33 0.87 -5.97 -4.97
C ARG A 33 0.90 -5.28 -3.60
N PRO A 34 1.48 -5.85 -2.52
CA PRO A 34 1.66 -5.13 -1.25
C PRO A 34 2.43 -3.82 -1.42
N LEU A 35 3.43 -3.76 -2.29
CA LEU A 35 4.23 -2.55 -2.52
C LEU A 35 3.50 -1.50 -3.37
N LEU A 36 2.52 -1.91 -4.20
CA LEU A 36 1.58 -0.97 -4.81
C LEU A 36 0.61 -0.40 -3.77
N ALA A 37 0.12 -1.23 -2.84
CA ALA A 37 -0.81 -0.80 -1.79
C ALA A 37 -0.13 0.11 -0.76
N ASP A 38 1.10 -0.20 -0.36
CA ASP A 38 1.88 0.62 0.57
C ASP A 38 3.38 0.60 0.23
N PRO A 39 3.93 1.69 -0.33
CA PRO A 39 5.37 1.79 -0.59
C PRO A 39 6.21 1.89 0.69
N GLN A 40 5.59 2.10 1.86
CA GLN A 40 6.24 2.16 3.17
C GLN A 40 6.14 0.83 3.94
N PHE A 41 5.63 -0.24 3.34
CA PHE A 41 5.44 -1.55 3.98
C PHE A 41 6.65 -1.98 4.82
N VAL A 42 7.85 -2.03 4.21
CA VAL A 42 9.07 -2.52 4.86
C VAL A 42 9.51 -1.57 5.99
N ALA A 43 9.42 -0.26 5.76
CA ALA A 43 9.80 0.74 6.76
C ALA A 43 8.86 0.74 7.97
N LYS A 44 7.56 0.56 7.76
CA LYS A 44 6.55 0.44 8.82
C LYS A 44 6.74 -0.86 9.61
N ALA A 45 6.94 -1.98 8.93
CA ALA A 45 7.21 -3.27 9.56
C ALA A 45 8.47 -3.22 10.44
N GLY A 46 9.58 -2.70 9.92
CA GLY A 46 10.83 -2.56 10.67
C GLY A 46 10.75 -1.58 11.86
N ALA A 47 9.77 -0.67 11.85
CA ALA A 47 9.51 0.27 12.95
C ALA A 47 8.44 -0.23 13.94
N GLY A 48 7.95 -1.46 13.80
CA GLY A 48 6.89 -2.00 14.67
C GLY A 48 5.52 -1.34 14.46
N ARG A 49 5.28 -0.72 13.31
CA ARG A 49 4.03 -0.04 12.93
C ARG A 49 3.23 -0.82 11.89
N ALA A 50 3.10 -2.14 12.09
CA ALA A 50 2.44 -3.03 11.13
C ALA A 50 0.96 -2.69 10.93
N GLU A 51 0.31 -2.18 11.98
CA GLU A 51 -1.07 -1.71 11.99
C GLU A 51 -1.33 -0.48 11.10
N GLU A 52 -0.28 0.28 10.76
CA GLU A 52 -0.38 1.42 9.84
C GLU A 52 -0.23 1.01 8.36
N ILE A 53 0.04 -0.27 8.07
CA ILE A 53 0.25 -0.74 6.70
C ILE A 53 -1.07 -0.73 5.93
N ASN A 54 -1.07 -0.05 4.78
CA ASN A 54 -2.20 -0.08 3.85
C ASN A 54 -2.22 -1.41 3.09
N THR A 55 -2.82 -2.42 3.72
CA THR A 55 -2.70 -3.82 3.33
C THR A 55 -3.35 -4.10 1.96
N CYS A 56 -2.64 -4.80 1.09
CA CYS A 56 -3.21 -5.27 -0.18
C CYS A 56 -4.32 -6.30 0.08
N ILE A 57 -5.52 -6.01 -0.40
CA ILE A 57 -6.71 -6.89 -0.27
C ILE A 57 -6.85 -7.91 -1.40
N ALA A 58 -5.89 -7.98 -2.32
CA ALA A 58 -5.89 -8.86 -3.50
C ALA A 58 -7.11 -8.68 -4.44
N CYS A 59 -7.67 -7.46 -4.55
CA CYS A 59 -8.85 -7.21 -5.39
C CYS A 59 -8.57 -7.34 -6.90
N ASN A 60 -7.32 -7.17 -7.35
CA ASN A 60 -6.88 -7.20 -8.75
C ASN A 60 -7.45 -6.11 -9.68
N GLN A 61 -8.52 -5.41 -9.28
CA GLN A 61 -9.25 -4.42 -10.08
C GLN A 61 -8.40 -3.32 -10.70
N ALA A 62 -7.48 -2.73 -9.93
CA ALA A 62 -6.70 -1.57 -10.37
C ALA A 62 -5.28 -1.93 -10.83
N CYS A 63 -4.78 -3.09 -10.40
CA CYS A 63 -3.43 -3.54 -10.74
C CYS A 63 -3.48 -4.49 -11.93
N LEU A 64 -3.99 -5.71 -11.72
CA LEU A 64 -3.94 -6.77 -12.71
C LEU A 64 -4.95 -6.56 -13.84
N ASP A 65 -6.20 -6.20 -13.54
CA ASP A 65 -7.23 -6.00 -14.57
C ASP A 65 -6.87 -4.82 -15.49
N HIS A 66 -6.31 -3.75 -14.92
CA HIS A 66 -5.74 -2.65 -15.72
C HIS A 66 -4.60 -3.12 -16.61
N ALA A 67 -3.63 -3.87 -16.07
CA ALA A 67 -2.51 -4.39 -16.84
C ALA A 67 -2.99 -5.29 -18.00
N PHE A 68 -3.97 -6.18 -17.74
CA PHE A 68 -4.57 -7.02 -18.79
C PHE A 68 -5.36 -6.22 -19.82
N ALA A 69 -5.91 -5.07 -19.46
CA ALA A 69 -6.54 -4.13 -20.38
C ALA A 69 -5.55 -3.17 -21.06
N ASN A 70 -4.23 -3.40 -20.95
CA ASN A 70 -3.17 -2.48 -21.42
C ASN A 70 -3.32 -1.04 -20.89
N ARG A 71 -3.81 -0.89 -19.66
CA ARG A 71 -3.89 0.36 -18.93
C ARG A 71 -2.79 0.41 -17.88
N ARG A 72 -2.42 1.63 -17.44
CA ARG A 72 -1.49 1.82 -16.33
C ARG A 72 -2.01 1.12 -15.08
N ALA A 73 -1.22 0.18 -14.55
CA ALA A 73 -1.50 -0.46 -13.28
C ALA A 73 -1.43 0.57 -12.15
N THR A 74 -2.36 0.50 -11.20
CA THR A 74 -2.41 1.30 -9.99
C THR A 74 -2.96 0.45 -8.84
N CYS A 75 -3.49 1.06 -7.77
CA CYS A 75 -4.04 0.33 -6.63
C CYS A 75 -5.36 0.94 -6.14
N LEU A 76 -6.30 0.08 -5.77
CA LEU A 76 -7.61 0.48 -5.25
C LEU A 76 -7.49 1.22 -3.91
N VAL A 77 -6.62 0.72 -3.02
CA VAL A 77 -6.42 1.29 -1.69
C VAL A 77 -5.34 2.38 -1.66
N ASN A 78 -4.55 2.51 -2.73
CA ASN A 78 -3.54 3.55 -2.88
C ASN A 78 -3.64 4.19 -4.28
N PRO A 79 -4.45 5.24 -4.44
CA PRO A 79 -4.62 5.94 -5.71
C PRO A 79 -3.33 6.59 -6.23
N ARG A 80 -2.32 6.79 -5.38
CA ARG A 80 -1.01 7.34 -5.79
C ARG A 80 -0.10 6.29 -6.44
N ALA A 81 -0.41 5.01 -6.31
CA ALA A 81 0.42 3.94 -6.86
C ALA A 81 0.56 4.13 -8.37
N ALA A 82 1.81 4.20 -8.83
CA ALA A 82 2.19 4.55 -10.18
C ALA A 82 1.83 5.97 -10.63
N PHE A 83 1.24 6.86 -9.82
CA PHE A 83 0.95 8.27 -10.15
C PHE A 83 1.75 9.25 -9.28
N GLU A 84 2.88 8.82 -8.71
CA GLU A 84 3.57 9.50 -7.62
C GLU A 84 4.08 10.90 -8.00
N THR A 85 4.43 11.10 -9.27
CA THR A 85 4.93 12.37 -9.82
C THR A 85 3.80 13.35 -10.16
N GLU A 86 2.59 12.86 -10.41
CA GLU A 86 1.40 13.62 -10.79
C GLU A 86 0.57 13.98 -9.54
N LEU A 87 0.28 12.99 -8.70
CA LEU A 87 -0.47 13.13 -7.45
C LEU A 87 0.47 13.49 -6.28
N ARG A 88 0.88 14.76 -6.25
CA ARG A 88 1.74 15.32 -5.21
C ARG A 88 0.93 16.00 -4.10
N TYR A 89 0.81 15.34 -2.96
CA TYR A 89 0.08 15.85 -1.78
C TYR A 89 0.93 16.82 -0.94
N ARG A 90 1.28 17.97 -1.52
CA ARG A 90 1.97 19.04 -0.79
C ARG A 90 1.07 19.64 0.28
N LYS A 91 1.66 20.10 1.38
CA LYS A 91 0.94 20.87 2.41
C LYS A 91 0.20 22.06 1.78
N ALA A 92 -1.03 22.31 2.23
CA ALA A 92 -1.84 23.40 1.72
C ALA A 92 -1.23 24.75 2.14
N ARG A 93 -1.18 25.72 1.22
CA ARG A 93 -0.73 27.10 1.53
C ARG A 93 -1.65 27.77 2.56
N THR A 94 -2.92 27.40 2.57
CA THR A 94 -3.93 27.90 3.51
C THR A 94 -4.72 26.70 4.04
N GLN A 95 -4.61 26.47 5.34
CA GLN A 95 -5.36 25.42 6.03
C GLN A 95 -6.83 25.85 6.16
N LYS A 96 -7.73 24.87 6.09
CA LYS A 96 -9.19 25.06 6.13
C LYS A 96 -9.80 24.06 7.10
N ARG A 97 -11.01 24.37 7.56
CA ARG A 97 -11.88 23.42 8.27
C ARG A 97 -12.78 22.74 7.24
N ILE A 98 -12.70 21.42 7.12
CA ILE A 98 -13.38 20.62 6.11
C ILE A 98 -14.26 19.59 6.81
N ALA A 99 -15.57 19.65 6.55
CA ALA A 99 -16.49 18.61 6.97
C ALA A 99 -16.60 17.55 5.87
N VAL A 100 -16.27 16.30 6.19
CA VAL A 100 -16.50 15.14 5.31
C VAL A 100 -17.72 14.38 5.82
N ILE A 101 -18.80 14.36 5.03
CA ILE A 101 -20.06 13.70 5.41
C ILE A 101 -20.09 12.31 4.79
N GLY A 102 -19.91 11.28 5.62
CA GLY A 102 -19.90 9.87 5.24
C GLY A 102 -18.54 9.20 5.46
N ALA A 103 -18.54 8.08 6.18
CA ALA A 103 -17.33 7.34 6.55
C ALA A 103 -17.06 6.11 5.66
N GLY A 104 -17.56 6.12 4.42
CA GLY A 104 -17.21 5.12 3.40
C GLY A 104 -15.81 5.36 2.82
N PRO A 105 -15.33 4.50 1.89
CA PRO A 105 -13.97 4.59 1.36
C PRO A 105 -13.65 5.92 0.67
N ALA A 106 -14.63 6.52 -0.02
CA ALA A 106 -14.47 7.85 -0.61
C ALA A 106 -14.26 8.93 0.46
N GLY A 107 -15.08 8.91 1.52
CA GLY A 107 -15.00 9.86 2.62
C GLY A 107 -13.70 9.71 3.41
N LEU A 108 -13.32 8.48 3.78
CA LEU A 108 -12.08 8.20 4.49
C LEU A 108 -10.85 8.61 3.67
N SER A 109 -10.81 8.30 2.36
CA SER A 109 -9.73 8.73 1.48
C SER A 109 -9.62 10.25 1.41
N ALA A 110 -10.75 10.95 1.25
CA ALA A 110 -10.79 12.41 1.24
C ALA A 110 -10.32 13.02 2.58
N ALA A 111 -10.78 12.47 3.71
CA ALA A 111 -10.41 12.92 5.05
C ALA A 111 -8.92 12.71 5.33
N CYS A 112 -8.36 11.53 5.02
CA CYS A 112 -6.94 11.22 5.19
C CYS A 112 -6.06 12.19 4.39
N VAL A 113 -6.34 12.38 3.10
CA VAL A 113 -5.53 13.27 2.25
C VAL A 113 -5.69 14.74 2.68
N ALA A 114 -6.88 15.17 3.11
CA ALA A 114 -7.08 16.51 3.65
C ALA A 114 -6.23 16.74 4.92
N ALA A 115 -6.25 15.79 5.85
CA ALA A 115 -5.45 15.83 7.07
C ALA A 115 -3.93 15.79 6.77
N GLU A 116 -3.48 14.92 5.86
CA GLU A 116 -2.09 14.88 5.40
C GLU A 116 -1.62 16.22 4.85
N ARG A 117 -2.50 16.95 4.15
CA ARG A 117 -2.22 18.29 3.62
C ARG A 117 -2.30 19.40 4.67
N GLY A 118 -2.72 19.10 5.89
CA GLY A 118 -2.78 20.02 7.05
C GLY A 118 -4.13 20.70 7.27
N HIS A 119 -5.20 20.23 6.64
CA HIS A 119 -6.55 20.70 6.96
C HIS A 119 -7.03 20.10 8.29
N ARG A 120 -8.07 20.71 8.87
CA ARG A 120 -8.81 20.20 10.03
C ARG A 120 -10.21 19.81 9.63
#